data_AF-A0A069PSK4-F1
#
_entry.id   AF-A0A069PSK4-F1
#
_cell.length_a   1.000
_cell.length_b   1.000
_cell.length_c   1.000
_cell.angle_alpha   90.00
_cell.angle_beta   90.00
_cell.angle_gamma   90.00
#
_symmetry.space_group_name_H-M   'P 1'
#
loop_
_entity.id
_entity.type
_entity.pdbx_description
1 polymer ?
#
loop_
_entity_poly.entity_id
_entity_poly.type
_entity_poly.pdbx_seq_one_letter_code
_entity_poly.pdbx_strand_id
1 'polypeptide(L)'
;MNLKRVIRHLFTTRWTVSRAFPPRSLRAIEEAIATNHGAHTGQVRFAVEGDLDVSALVNDMSARERAIEVFSELRVWDTEHNNGVLIYLLLADRDVEIIADRGASVNVTAAEWEAICQSMEGDLRRGKFELGTTRGIELVIELLKTHFPAERTVGDELPKTPTVL
;
A
#
# COMPACT_ATOMS: atom_id res chain seq x y z
N MET A 1 -17.82 13.33 14.04
CA MET A 1 -18.29 12.73 12.78
C MET A 1 -18.27 13.77 11.66
N ASN A 2 -17.34 13.62 10.72
CA ASN A 2 -17.19 14.54 9.59
C ASN A 2 -18.17 14.17 8.45
N LEU A 3 -19.31 14.87 8.35
CA LEU A 3 -20.37 14.53 7.38
C LEU A 3 -19.87 14.57 5.92
N LYS A 4 -18.89 15.43 5.59
CA LYS A 4 -18.27 15.46 4.26
C LYS A 4 -17.48 14.19 3.96
N ARG A 5 -16.80 13.64 4.97
CA ARG A 5 -16.09 12.36 4.88
C ARG A 5 -17.10 11.24 4.64
N VAL A 6 -18.14 11.12 5.46
CA VAL A 6 -19.20 10.11 5.28
C VAL A 6 -19.80 10.13 3.87
N ILE A 7 -20.16 11.32 3.38
CA ILE A 7 -20.68 11.50 2.02
C ILE A 7 -19.68 10.99 0.97
N ARG A 8 -18.39 11.32 1.11
CA ARG A 8 -17.36 10.89 0.16
C ARG A 8 -17.24 9.37 0.09
N HIS A 9 -17.26 8.69 1.24
CA HIS A 9 -17.21 7.24 1.29
C HIS A 9 -18.46 6.61 0.69
N LEU A 10 -19.67 7.11 1.01
CA LEU A 10 -20.93 6.64 0.43
C LEU A 10 -20.99 6.75 -1.10
N PHE A 11 -20.30 7.74 -1.70
CA PHE A 11 -20.23 7.92 -3.15
C PHE A 11 -19.01 7.25 -3.80
N THR A 12 -18.08 6.70 -3.02
CA THR A 12 -16.92 5.97 -3.55
C THR A 12 -17.28 4.51 -3.75
N THR A 13 -17.94 4.24 -4.88
CA THR A 13 -18.35 2.87 -5.23
C THR A 13 -17.21 2.06 -5.82
N ARG A 14 -17.40 0.73 -5.93
CA ARG A 14 -16.53 -0.16 -6.71
C ARG A 14 -16.22 0.34 -8.12
N TRP A 15 -17.14 1.10 -8.74
CA TRP A 15 -16.90 1.70 -10.04
C TRP A 15 -15.78 2.76 -9.99
N THR A 16 -15.73 3.57 -8.93
CA THR A 16 -14.66 4.56 -8.73
C THR A 16 -13.30 3.90 -8.62
N VAL A 17 -13.20 2.78 -7.88
CA VAL A 17 -11.98 1.99 -7.79
C VAL A 17 -11.58 1.42 -9.15
N SER A 18 -12.53 0.81 -9.87
CA SER A 18 -12.27 0.24 -11.21
C SER A 18 -11.84 1.29 -12.25
N ARG A 19 -12.26 2.55 -12.07
CA ARG A 19 -11.88 3.67 -12.94
C ARG A 19 -10.52 4.25 -12.56
N ALA A 20 -10.18 4.30 -11.28
CA ALA A 20 -8.86 4.74 -10.80
C ALA A 20 -7.78 3.69 -11.07
N PHE A 21 -8.13 2.41 -10.93
CA PHE A 21 -7.26 1.24 -11.14
C PHE A 21 -7.92 0.25 -12.11
N PRO A 22 -7.94 0.57 -13.42
CA PRO A 22 -8.37 -0.40 -14.42
C PRO A 22 -7.41 -1.60 -14.46
N PRO A 23 -7.81 -2.74 -15.06
CA PRO A 23 -6.99 -3.95 -15.09
C PRO A 23 -5.56 -3.74 -15.62
N ARG A 24 -5.37 -2.80 -16.55
CA ARG A 24 -4.04 -2.41 -17.05
C ARG A 24 -3.16 -1.82 -15.96
N SER A 25 -3.70 -0.94 -15.12
CA SER A 25 -2.96 -0.32 -14.03
C SER A 25 -2.61 -1.33 -12.94
N LEU A 26 -3.54 -2.24 -12.61
CA LEU A 26 -3.26 -3.34 -11.67
C LEU A 26 -2.12 -4.25 -12.17
N ARG A 27 -2.08 -4.55 -13.47
CA ARG A 27 -0.96 -5.29 -14.07
C ARG A 27 0.35 -4.51 -14.02
N ALA A 28 0.34 -3.21 -14.30
CA ALA A 28 1.54 -2.38 -14.21
C ALA A 28 2.09 -2.35 -12.77
N ILE A 29 1.21 -2.31 -11.77
CA ILE A 29 1.55 -2.40 -10.35
C ILE A 29 2.15 -3.77 -10.02
N GLU A 30 1.51 -4.86 -10.47
CA GLU A 30 2.02 -6.23 -10.29
C GLU A 30 3.41 -6.41 -10.91
N GLU A 31 3.61 -5.90 -12.13
CA GLU A 31 4.89 -5.91 -12.83
C GLU A 31 5.96 -5.09 -12.08
N ALA A 32 5.61 -3.91 -11.56
CA ALA A 32 6.52 -3.08 -10.78
C ALA A 32 6.99 -3.78 -9.49
N ILE A 33 6.08 -4.48 -8.81
CA ILE A 33 6.40 -5.31 -7.63
C ILE A 33 7.27 -6.51 -8.04
N ALA A 34 6.94 -7.18 -9.14
CA ALA A 34 7.63 -8.40 -9.56
C ALA A 34 9.05 -8.17 -10.10
N THR A 35 9.31 -7.03 -10.77
CA THR A 35 10.57 -6.77 -11.49
C THR A 35 11.80 -6.72 -10.58
N ASN A 36 11.64 -6.49 -9.28
CA ASN A 36 12.75 -6.31 -8.34
C ASN A 36 12.94 -7.46 -7.34
N HIS A 37 12.24 -8.59 -7.51
CA HIS A 37 12.22 -9.66 -6.51
C HIS A 37 13.58 -10.36 -6.27
N GLY A 38 14.54 -10.18 -7.19
CA GLY A 38 15.90 -10.72 -7.04
C GLY A 38 16.91 -9.74 -6.46
N ALA A 39 16.55 -8.47 -6.25
CA ALA A 39 17.48 -7.43 -5.79
C ALA A 39 17.46 -7.23 -4.27
N HIS A 40 16.37 -7.60 -3.61
CA HIS A 40 16.18 -7.48 -2.17
C HIS A 40 15.38 -8.66 -1.63
N THR A 41 15.48 -8.91 -0.32
CA THR A 41 14.67 -9.95 0.35
C THR A 41 13.33 -9.42 0.88
N GLY A 42 13.12 -8.10 0.89
CA GLY A 42 11.87 -7.47 1.34
C GLY A 42 10.68 -7.83 0.46
N GLN A 43 9.49 -7.93 1.05
CA GLN A 43 8.29 -8.36 0.34
C GLN A 43 7.25 -7.25 0.35
N VAL A 44 6.82 -6.81 -0.84
CA VAL A 44 5.88 -5.70 -0.99
C VAL A 44 4.52 -6.23 -1.40
N ARG A 45 3.48 -5.78 -0.69
CA ARG A 45 2.09 -6.03 -1.05
C ARG A 45 1.36 -4.70 -1.24
N PHE A 46 0.58 -4.59 -2.31
CA PHE A 46 -0.27 -3.43 -2.57
C PHE A 46 -1.74 -3.80 -2.35
N ALA A 47 -2.46 -2.95 -1.60
CA ALA A 47 -3.89 -3.05 -1.41
C ALA A 47 -4.55 -1.69 -1.66
N VAL A 48 -5.67 -1.68 -2.39
CA VAL A 48 -6.51 -0.51 -2.58
C VAL A 48 -7.91 -0.83 -2.08
N GLU A 49 -8.44 0.04 -1.22
CA GLU A 49 -9.79 -0.04 -0.68
C GLU A 49 -10.58 1.20 -1.13
N GLY A 50 -11.80 0.99 -1.62
CA GLY A 50 -12.63 2.06 -2.15
C GLY A 50 -13.07 3.04 -1.05
N ASP A 51 -13.74 2.50 -0.05
CA ASP A 51 -14.40 3.21 1.02
C ASP A 51 -14.27 2.46 2.35
N LEU A 52 -14.83 3.03 3.41
CA LEU A 52 -14.84 2.43 4.73
C LEU A 52 -16.30 2.14 5.06
N ASP A 53 -16.55 1.03 5.73
CA ASP A 53 -17.88 0.71 6.23
C ASP A 53 -18.41 1.79 7.17
N VAL A 54 -19.74 1.91 7.24
CA VAL A 54 -20.41 2.94 8.04
C VAL A 54 -19.99 2.90 9.51
N SER A 55 -19.78 1.71 10.09
CA SER A 55 -19.31 1.56 11.46
C SER A 55 -17.91 2.15 11.67
N ALA A 56 -16.96 1.90 10.76
CA ALA A 56 -15.63 2.46 10.80
C ALA A 56 -15.66 4.00 10.69
N LEU A 57 -16.54 4.53 9.83
CA LEU A 57 -16.76 5.99 9.70
C LEU A 57 -17.35 6.63 10.96
N VAL A 58 -18.29 5.95 11.63
CA VAL A 58 -18.89 6.42 12.89
C VAL A 58 -17.84 6.47 14.00
N ASN A 59 -16.93 5.50 14.04
CA ASN A 59 -15.80 5.46 14.98
C ASN A 59 -14.63 6.38 14.60
N ASP A 60 -14.77 7.17 13.53
CA ASP A 60 -13.73 8.05 12.98
C ASP A 60 -12.40 7.36 12.68
N MET A 61 -12.48 6.08 12.28
CA MET A 61 -11.31 5.26 11.95
C MET A 61 -10.44 5.96 10.90
N SER A 62 -9.15 6.03 11.17
CA SER A 62 -8.14 6.59 10.25
C SER A 62 -7.75 5.59 9.17
N ALA A 63 -7.16 6.09 8.07
CA ALA A 63 -6.59 5.23 7.04
C ALA A 63 -5.50 4.31 7.64
N ARG A 64 -4.68 4.84 8.56
CA ARG A 64 -3.66 4.07 9.27
C ARG A 64 -4.22 2.91 10.09
N GLU A 65 -5.27 3.14 10.87
CA GLU A 65 -5.91 2.07 11.65
C GLU A 65 -6.45 0.98 10.72
N ARG A 66 -7.08 1.36 9.61
CA ARG A 66 -7.54 0.38 8.61
C ARG A 66 -6.38 -0.35 7.94
N ALA A 67 -5.31 0.35 7.59
CA ALA A 67 -4.11 -0.27 7.01
C ALA A 67 -3.50 -1.35 7.93
N ILE A 68 -3.54 -1.15 9.25
CA ILE A 68 -3.07 -2.13 10.23
C ILE A 68 -3.96 -3.38 10.26
N GLU A 69 -5.29 -3.21 10.14
CA GLU A 69 -6.21 -4.35 10.00
C GLU A 69 -5.94 -5.12 8.71
N VAL A 70 -5.85 -4.42 7.58
CA VAL A 70 -5.57 -5.02 6.27
C VAL A 70 -4.21 -5.73 6.25
N PHE A 71 -3.20 -5.17 6.91
CA PHE A 71 -1.89 -5.81 7.08
C PHE A 71 -2.00 -7.17 7.79
N SER A 72 -2.89 -7.26 8.78
CA SER A 72 -3.17 -8.49 9.52
C SER A 72 -4.02 -9.47 8.70
N GLU A 73 -5.08 -8.98 8.03
CA GLU A 73 -5.98 -9.76 7.16
C GLU A 73 -5.21 -10.43 6.01
N LEU A 74 -4.31 -9.67 5.37
CA LEU A 74 -3.49 -10.13 4.25
C LEU A 74 -2.23 -10.88 4.68
N ARG A 75 -2.02 -11.05 6.00
CA ARG A 75 -0.86 -11.74 6.61
C ARG A 75 0.49 -11.25 6.08
N VAL A 76 0.64 -9.93 5.93
CA VAL A 76 1.87 -9.34 5.39
C VAL A 76 3.07 -9.56 6.32
N TRP A 77 2.83 -9.80 7.60
CA TRP A 77 3.84 -10.18 8.58
C TRP A 77 4.34 -11.62 8.48
N ASP A 78 3.65 -12.48 7.73
CA ASP A 78 3.98 -13.92 7.63
C ASP A 78 5.12 -14.11 6.60
N THR A 79 6.29 -13.54 6.92
CA THR A 79 7.51 -13.61 6.10
C THR A 79 8.66 -14.12 6.96
N GLU A 80 9.52 -14.97 6.38
CA GLU A 80 10.64 -15.59 7.12
C GLU A 80 11.57 -14.55 7.78
N HIS A 81 11.67 -13.37 7.20
CA HIS A 81 12.61 -12.33 7.62
C HIS A 81 11.94 -11.10 8.27
N ASN A 82 10.64 -11.17 8.58
CA ASN A 82 9.86 -10.06 9.14
C ASN A 82 10.05 -8.75 8.35
N ASN A 83 10.08 -8.85 7.02
CA ASN A 83 10.41 -7.77 6.10
C ASN A 83 9.29 -7.51 5.08
N GLY A 84 8.07 -7.89 5.45
CA GLY A 84 6.85 -7.56 4.71
C GLY A 84 6.49 -6.08 4.85
N VAL A 85 6.07 -5.48 3.73
CA VAL A 85 5.62 -4.09 3.63
C VAL A 85 4.30 -4.05 2.89
N LEU A 86 3.27 -3.49 3.53
CA LEU A 86 1.99 -3.16 2.91
C LEU A 86 1.99 -1.71 2.47
N ILE A 87 1.65 -1.48 1.21
CA ILE A 87 1.25 -0.17 0.69
C ILE A 87 -0.27 -0.21 0.57
N TYR A 88 -0.95 0.54 1.43
CA TYR A 88 -2.40 0.63 1.50
C TYR A 88 -2.89 1.99 0.97
N LEU A 89 -3.88 1.96 0.08
CA LEU A 89 -4.53 3.15 -0.47
C LEU A 89 -6.01 3.15 -0.14
N LEU A 90 -6.45 4.12 0.65
CA LEU A 90 -7.86 4.41 0.86
C LEU A 90 -8.34 5.44 -0.16
N LEU A 91 -9.01 4.99 -1.21
CA LEU A 91 -9.31 5.81 -2.38
C LEU A 91 -10.25 6.98 -2.06
N ALA A 92 -11.25 6.75 -1.22
CA ALA A 92 -12.18 7.79 -0.78
C ALA A 92 -11.42 8.97 -0.17
N ASP A 93 -10.50 8.71 0.77
CA ASP A 93 -9.72 9.77 1.42
C ASP A 93 -8.49 10.22 0.60
N ARG A 94 -8.14 9.47 -0.45
CA ARG A 94 -6.89 9.62 -1.24
C ARG A 94 -5.66 9.62 -0.34
N ASP A 95 -5.72 8.73 0.65
CA ASP A 95 -4.75 8.62 1.72
C ASP A 95 -3.92 7.34 1.53
N VAL A 96 -2.62 7.43 1.79
CA VAL A 96 -1.68 6.34 1.56
C VAL A 96 -0.94 6.03 2.85
N GLU A 97 -0.96 4.76 3.23
CA GLU A 97 -0.30 4.28 4.43
C GLU A 97 0.66 3.16 4.07
N ILE A 98 1.88 3.26 4.55
CA ILE A 98 2.90 2.21 4.41
C ILE A 98 3.11 1.57 5.77
N ILE A 99 2.72 0.30 5.89
CA ILE A 99 2.86 -0.49 7.12
C ILE A 99 3.95 -1.53 6.90
N ALA A 100 5.02 -1.42 7.68
CA ALA A 100 6.16 -2.31 7.64
C ALA A 100 6.13 -3.26 8.84
N ASP A 101 6.51 -4.52 8.62
CA ASP A 101 6.76 -5.47 9.71
C ASP A 101 8.00 -5.04 10.53
N ARG A 102 8.21 -5.69 11.68
CA ARG A 102 9.22 -5.34 12.69
C ARG A 102 10.61 -5.18 12.10
N GLY A 103 11.06 -6.08 11.23
CA GLY A 103 12.38 -6.00 10.60
C GLY A 103 12.53 -4.74 9.74
N ALA A 104 11.56 -4.48 8.87
CA ALA A 104 11.52 -3.28 8.03
C ALA A 104 11.35 -1.98 8.84
N SER A 105 10.58 -2.00 9.94
CA SER A 105 10.39 -0.84 10.81
C SER A 105 11.65 -0.44 11.62
N VAL A 106 12.57 -1.39 11.86
CA VAL A 106 13.81 -1.13 12.59
C VAL A 106 14.86 -0.50 11.67
N ASN A 107 14.87 -0.91 10.40
CA ASN A 107 15.89 -0.49 9.45
C ASN A 107 15.56 0.80 8.69
N VAL A 108 14.27 1.11 8.50
CA VAL A 108 13.81 2.29 7.76
C VAL A 108 13.04 3.20 8.71
N THR A 109 13.37 4.50 8.69
CA THR A 109 12.77 5.48 9.58
C THR A 109 11.33 5.82 9.18
N ALA A 110 10.52 6.22 10.16
CA ALA A 110 9.15 6.69 9.89
C ALA A 110 9.12 7.88 8.91
N ALA A 111 10.14 8.74 8.91
CA ALA A 111 10.22 9.89 8.01
C ALA A 111 10.43 9.49 6.55
N GLU A 112 11.17 8.40 6.29
CA GLU A 112 11.37 7.89 4.94
C GLU A 112 10.07 7.30 4.36
N TRP A 113 9.33 6.55 5.16
CA TRP A 113 8.00 6.05 4.78
C TRP A 113 7.02 7.19 4.51
N GLU A 114 6.96 8.16 5.42
CA GLU A 114 6.10 9.33 5.32
C GLU A 114 6.39 10.14 4.05
N ALA A 115 7.66 10.32 3.68
CA ALA A 115 8.03 11.02 2.45
C ALA A 115 7.50 10.32 1.19
N ILE A 116 7.48 8.97 1.18
CA ILE A 116 6.90 8.19 0.08
C ILE A 116 5.37 8.37 0.06
N CYS A 117 4.69 8.24 1.20
CA CYS A 117 3.25 8.46 1.30
C CYS A 117 2.86 9.83 0.74
N GLN A 118 3.52 10.90 1.19
CA GLN A 118 3.26 12.26 0.72
C GLN A 118 3.49 12.44 -0.78
N SER A 119 4.52 11.79 -1.34
CA SER A 119 4.77 11.80 -2.78
C SER A 119 3.62 11.13 -3.54
N MET A 120 3.19 9.94 -3.10
CA MET A 120 2.10 9.19 -3.71
C MET A 120 0.78 9.96 -3.61
N GLU A 121 0.43 10.47 -2.43
CA GLU A 121 -0.75 11.31 -2.22
C GLU A 121 -0.76 12.53 -3.14
N GLY A 122 0.40 13.17 -3.36
CA GLY A 122 0.54 14.29 -4.29
C GLY A 122 0.11 13.94 -5.71
N ASP A 123 0.48 12.75 -6.20
CA ASP A 123 0.06 12.25 -7.52
C ASP A 123 -1.41 11.83 -7.54
N LEU A 124 -1.89 11.16 -6.50
CA LEU A 124 -3.28 10.74 -6.36
C LEU A 124 -4.24 11.94 -6.32
N ARG A 125 -3.87 13.01 -5.62
CA ARG A 125 -4.64 14.27 -5.60
C ARG A 125 -4.77 14.90 -6.99
N ARG A 126 -3.78 14.71 -7.86
CA ARG A 126 -3.78 15.13 -9.27
C ARG A 126 -4.49 14.15 -10.21
N GLY A 127 -5.04 13.05 -9.69
CA GLY A 127 -5.68 11.99 -10.48
C GLY A 127 -4.70 11.09 -11.23
N LYS A 128 -3.41 11.15 -10.91
CA LYS A 128 -2.36 10.33 -11.52
C LYS A 128 -2.19 9.01 -10.76
N PHE A 129 -3.24 8.19 -10.72
CA PHE A 129 -3.30 6.98 -9.89
C PHE A 129 -2.21 5.96 -10.23
N GLU A 130 -2.20 5.44 -11.46
CA GLU A 130 -1.20 4.45 -11.90
C GLU A 130 0.22 4.95 -11.68
N LEU A 131 0.55 6.15 -12.18
CA LEU A 131 1.90 6.73 -12.07
C LEU A 131 2.32 6.96 -10.60
N GLY A 132 1.42 7.50 -9.77
CA GLY A 132 1.70 7.75 -8.37
C GLY A 132 1.96 6.46 -7.61
N THR A 133 1.17 5.43 -7.88
CA THR A 133 1.32 4.11 -7.26
C THR A 133 2.59 3.39 -7.72
N THR A 134 2.86 3.32 -9.03
CA THR A 134 4.07 2.64 -9.54
C THR A 134 5.35 3.32 -9.05
N ARG A 135 5.38 4.66 -9.06
CA ARG A 135 6.51 5.42 -8.52
C ARG A 135 6.69 5.22 -7.02
N GLY A 136 5.60 5.17 -6.27
CA GLY A 136 5.63 4.86 -4.84
C GLY A 136 6.24 3.49 -4.57
N ILE A 137 5.83 2.48 -5.32
CA ILE A 137 6.37 1.12 -5.25
C ILE A 137 7.86 1.11 -5.57
N GLU A 138 8.30 1.80 -6.62
CA GLU A 138 9.73 1.94 -6.95
C GLU A 138 10.52 2.55 -5.79
N LEU A 139 10.02 3.61 -5.16
CA LEU A 139 10.67 4.23 -4.00
C LEU A 139 10.76 3.28 -2.80
N VAL A 140 9.69 2.52 -2.51
CA VAL A 140 9.70 1.49 -1.47
C VAL A 140 10.75 0.42 -1.77
N ILE A 141 10.79 -0.04 -3.02
CA ILE A 141 11.76 -1.04 -3.48
C ILE A 141 13.21 -0.54 -3.32
N GLU A 142 13.51 0.72 -3.65
CA GLU A 142 14.85 1.28 -3.49
C GLU A 142 15.28 1.34 -2.01
N LEU A 143 14.36 1.67 -1.10
CA LEU A 143 14.62 1.55 0.34
C LEU A 143 14.89 0.09 0.73
N LEU A 144 14.08 -0.85 0.26
CA LEU A 144 14.26 -2.26 0.56
C LEU A 144 15.58 -2.82 0.01
N LYS A 145 16.05 -2.39 -1.17
CA LYS A 145 17.38 -2.77 -1.70
C LYS A 145 18.52 -2.28 -0.81
N THR A 146 18.38 -1.08 -0.26
CA THR A 146 19.39 -0.47 0.60
C THR A 146 19.49 -1.17 1.95
N HIS A 147 18.33 -1.52 2.54
CA HIS A 147 18.25 -2.06 3.90
C HIS A 147 18.17 -3.59 3.98
N PHE A 148 17.77 -4.26 2.89
CA PHE A 148 17.57 -5.71 2.79
C PHE A 148 18.11 -6.28 1.46
N PRO A 149 19.41 -6.07 1.14
CA PRO A 149 19.99 -6.58 -0.10
C PRO A 149 19.85 -8.11 -0.20
N ALA A 150 19.72 -8.62 -1.43
CA ALA A 150 19.61 -10.05 -1.69
C ALA A 150 20.92 -10.80 -1.38
N GLU A 151 21.11 -11.21 -0.13
CA GLU A 151 22.24 -12.06 0.29
C GLU A 151 21.83 -13.53 0.52
N ARG A 152 20.53 -13.84 0.53
CA ARG A 152 19.99 -15.20 0.75
C ARG A 152 18.81 -15.49 -0.18
N THR A 153 18.56 -16.79 -0.39
CA THR A 153 17.38 -17.30 -1.08
C THR A 153 16.10 -16.72 -0.47
N VAL A 154 15.21 -16.26 -1.34
CA VAL A 154 13.88 -15.77 -0.95
C VAL A 154 13.09 -16.93 -0.35
N GLY A 155 12.66 -16.79 0.91
CA GLY A 155 11.75 -17.72 1.59
C GLY A 155 10.32 -17.62 1.05
N ASP A 156 9.31 -17.96 1.86
CA ASP A 156 7.91 -17.89 1.45
C ASP A 156 7.54 -16.48 0.93
N GLU A 157 7.10 -16.39 -0.33
CA GLU A 157 6.81 -15.14 -1.04
C GLU A 157 5.34 -14.71 -0.87
N LEU A 158 5.10 -13.45 -0.50
CA LEU A 158 3.80 -12.81 -0.57
C LEU A 158 3.28 -12.73 -2.02
N PRO A 159 1.95 -12.78 -2.22
CA PRO A 159 1.36 -12.53 -3.53
C PRO A 159 1.72 -11.15 -4.09
N LYS A 160 2.17 -11.12 -5.34
CA LYS A 160 2.53 -9.90 -6.08
C LYS A 160 1.32 -9.19 -6.69
N THR A 161 0.22 -9.93 -6.82
CA THR A 161 -1.03 -9.42 -7.38
C THR A 161 -1.67 -8.39 -6.43
N PRO A 162 -1.99 -7.18 -6.91
CA PRO A 162 -2.74 -6.18 -6.15
C PRO A 162 -4.04 -6.71 -5.55
N THR A 163 -4.28 -6.41 -4.28
CA THR A 163 -5.58 -6.66 -3.64
C THR A 163 -6.49 -5.45 -3.84
N VAL A 164 -7.72 -5.69 -4.31
CA VAL A 164 -8.79 -4.68 -4.33
C VAL A 164 -9.83 -5.08 -3.28
N LEU A 165 -10.07 -4.20 -2.31
CA LEU A 165 -11.02 -4.36 -1.21
C LEU A 165 -12.32 -3.59 -1.52
#